data_AF-A0A2K9LNG8-F1
#
_entry.id   AF-A0A2K9LNG8-F1
#
_cell.length_a   1.000
_cell.length_b   1.000
_cell.length_c   1.000
_cell.angle_alpha   90.00
_cell.angle_beta   90.00
_cell.angle_gamma   90.00
#
_symmetry.space_group_name_H-M   'P 1'
#
loop_
_entity.id
_entity.type
_entity.pdbx_description
1 polymer ?
#
loop_
_entity_poly.entity_id
_entity_poly.type
_entity_poly.pdbx_seq_one_letter_code
_entity_poly.pdbx_strand_id
1 'polypeptide(L)'
;MYDEALFTCVMEKLPQPEESKWEPFQVVRHFIDGESDVLSEGCYYACRSSIDRYYRYLSRQEATYSVYWRNETSFEVHENRMSNCA
;
A
#
# COMPACT_ATOMS: atom_id res chain seq x y z
N MET A 1 -2.89 22.63 1.08
CA MET A 1 -2.75 21.59 2.12
C MET A 1 -3.23 20.31 1.47
N TYR A 2 -2.35 19.34 1.25
CA TYR A 2 -2.82 17.99 0.92
C TYR A 2 -3.44 17.44 2.21
N ASP A 3 -4.71 17.03 2.13
CA ASP A 3 -5.37 16.34 3.24
C ASP A 3 -4.57 15.09 3.63
N GLU A 4 -4.68 14.73 4.91
CA GLU A 4 -4.05 13.52 5.44
C GLU A 4 -4.38 12.29 4.56
N ALA A 5 -3.41 11.41 4.38
CA ALA A 5 -3.62 10.19 3.61
C ALA A 5 -4.70 9.34 4.29
N LEU A 6 -5.66 8.82 3.50
CA LEU A 6 -6.65 7.84 3.98
C LEU A 6 -5.96 6.58 4.52
N PHE A 7 -4.95 6.14 3.77
CA PHE A 7 -4.07 5.06 4.18
C PHE A 7 -2.73 5.13 3.44
N THR A 8 -1.74 4.44 4.00
CA THR A 8 -0.44 4.17 3.36
C THR A 8 -0.34 2.69 3.07
N CYS A 9 0.12 2.33 1.88
CA CYS A 9 0.49 0.96 1.54
C CYS A 9 2.00 0.82 1.60
N VAL A 10 2.51 -0.19 2.30
CA VAL A 10 3.94 -0.44 2.52
C VAL A 10 4.26 -1.91 2.28
N MET A 11 5.32 -2.17 1.52
CA MET A 11 5.97 -3.47 1.50
C MET A 11 7.09 -3.49 2.53
N GLU A 12 7.01 -4.38 3.50
CA GLU A 12 7.97 -4.50 4.58
C GLU A 12 8.51 -5.93 4.74
N LYS A 13 9.71 -6.02 5.30
CA LYS A 13 10.36 -7.29 5.61
C LYS A 13 9.92 -7.75 6.99
N LEU A 14 9.46 -8.99 7.08
CA LEU A 14 9.06 -9.61 8.33
C LEU A 14 10.30 -10.13 9.09
N PRO A 15 10.25 -10.20 10.44
CA PRO A 15 11.27 -10.87 11.22
C PRO A 15 11.42 -12.31 10.73
N GLN A 16 12.64 -12.72 10.42
CA GLN A 16 12.90 -14.05 9.88
C GLN A 16 12.88 -15.08 11.02
N PRO A 17 12.04 -16.13 10.97
CA PRO A 17 12.19 -17.25 11.87
C PRO A 17 13.48 -18.01 11.52
N GLU A 18 14.23 -18.45 12.53
CA GLU A 18 15.57 -19.05 12.40
C GLU A 18 15.65 -20.23 11.39
N GLU A 19 14.52 -20.84 11.06
CA GLU A 19 14.43 -22.00 10.16
C GLU A 19 14.05 -21.67 8.70
N SER A 20 13.70 -20.40 8.38
CA SER A 20 13.30 -20.04 7.01
C SER A 20 14.49 -19.77 6.10
N LYS A 21 14.58 -20.53 5.00
CA LYS A 21 15.57 -20.30 3.92
C LYS A 21 15.34 -19.01 3.12
N TRP A 22 14.19 -18.36 3.29
CA TRP A 22 13.81 -17.18 2.52
C TRP A 22 13.39 -16.05 3.44
N GLU A 23 13.75 -14.84 3.03
CA GLU A 23 13.33 -13.61 3.70
C GLU A 23 11.83 -13.37 3.45
N PRO A 24 11.00 -13.35 4.52
CA PRO A 24 9.58 -13.11 4.38
C PRO A 24 9.33 -11.59 4.21
N PHE A 25 8.44 -11.26 3.29
CA PHE A 25 7.93 -9.92 3.07
C PHE A 25 6.41 -9.94 3.16
N GLN A 26 5.84 -8.78 3.47
CA GLN A 26 4.41 -8.56 3.39
C GLN A 26 4.11 -7.18 2.79
N VAL A 27 2.89 -7.05 2.26
CA VAL A 27 2.32 -5.77 1.84
C VAL A 27 1.21 -5.44 2.81
N VAL A 28 1.34 -4.32 3.51
CA VAL A 28 0.40 -3.87 4.55
C VAL A 28 -0.22 -2.55 4.12
N ARG A 29 -1.51 -2.41 4.37
CA ARG A 29 -2.26 -1.17 4.27
C ARG A 29 -2.48 -0.64 5.68
N HIS A 30 -1.93 0.52 6.00
CA HIS A 30 -2.10 1.21 7.28
C HIS A 30 -3.09 2.35 7.13
N PHE A 31 -4.21 2.28 7.84
CA PHE A 31 -5.23 3.32 7.85
C PHE A 31 -4.91 4.40 8.88
N ILE A 32 -5.48 5.59 8.67
CA ILE A 32 -5.27 6.75 9.55
C ILE A 32 -5.82 6.55 10.97
N ASP A 33 -6.83 5.68 11.13
CA ASP A 33 -7.41 5.31 12.43
C ASP A 33 -6.51 4.34 13.24
N GLY A 34 -5.38 3.93 12.68
CA GLY A 34 -4.42 3.01 13.28
C GLY A 34 -4.70 1.54 12.97
N GLU A 35 -5.77 1.21 12.24
CA GLU A 35 -6.00 -0.15 11.76
C GLU A 35 -5.04 -0.51 10.62
N SER A 36 -4.81 -1.81 10.42
CA SER A 36 -3.94 -2.29 9.36
C SER A 36 -4.37 -3.64 8.80
N ASP A 37 -4.30 -3.76 7.47
CA ASP A 37 -4.61 -4.99 6.74
C ASP A 37 -3.39 -5.54 6.02
N VAL A 38 -3.16 -6.85 6.12
CA VAL A 38 -2.18 -7.54 5.29
C VAL A 38 -2.82 -7.90 3.96
N LEU A 39 -2.34 -7.30 2.87
CA LEU A 39 -2.84 -7.53 1.52
C LEU A 39 -2.19 -8.75 0.86
N SER A 40 -0.95 -9.07 1.24
CA SER A 40 -0.18 -10.18 0.68
C SER A 40 1.03 -10.49 1.55
N GLU A 41 1.41 -11.76 1.59
CA GLU A 41 2.66 -12.23 2.19
C GLU A 41 3.42 -13.11 1.19
N GLY A 42 4.74 -13.18 1.32
CA GLY A 42 5.56 -14.09 0.51
C GLY A 42 6.99 -13.61 0.36
N CYS A 43 7.63 -13.99 -0.75
CA CYS A 43 8.96 -13.48 -1.08
C CYS A 43 8.90 -12.06 -1.63
N TYR A 44 10.07 -11.41 -1.70
CA TYR A 44 10.23 -10.04 -2.22
C TYR A 44 9.48 -9.82 -3.55
N TYR A 45 9.69 -10.68 -4.55
CA TYR A 45 9.11 -10.49 -5.88
C TYR A 45 7.58 -10.65 -5.90
N ALA A 46 7.04 -11.55 -5.07
CA ALA A 46 5.59 -11.71 -4.94
C ALA A 46 4.96 -10.45 -4.32
N CYS A 47 5.54 -9.94 -3.24
CA CYS A 47 5.07 -8.72 -2.59
C CYS A 47 5.24 -7.49 -3.48
N ARG A 48 6.36 -7.38 -4.20
CA ARG A 48 6.63 -6.30 -5.16
C ARG A 48 5.60 -6.28 -6.29
N SER A 49 5.21 -7.44 -6.80
CA SER A 49 4.14 -7.56 -7.80
C SER A 49 2.76 -7.21 -7.23
N SER A 50 2.51 -7.60 -5.97
CA SER A 50 1.25 -7.33 -5.27
C SER A 50 1.04 -5.82 -5.04
N ILE A 51 2.04 -5.13 -4.49
CA ILE A 51 1.94 -3.68 -4.25
C ILE A 51 1.79 -2.88 -5.55
N ASP A 52 2.47 -3.28 -6.64
CA ASP A 52 2.31 -2.66 -7.96
C ASP A 52 0.90 -2.86 -8.52
N ARG A 53 0.33 -4.05 -8.35
CA ARG A 53 -1.04 -4.35 -8.78
C ARG A 53 -2.05 -3.51 -8.01
N TYR A 54 -1.84 -3.37 -6.70
CA TYR A 54 -2.73 -2.60 -5.85
C TYR A 54 -2.67 -1.10 -6.18
N TYR A 55 -1.47 -0.55 -6.39
CA TYR A 55 -1.27 0.80 -6.91
C TYR A 55 -2.08 1.02 -8.19
N ARG A 56 -1.90 0.17 -9.21
CA ARG A 56 -2.60 0.30 -10.51
C ARG A 56 -4.12 0.17 -10.37
N TYR A 57 -4.59 -0.68 -9.47
CA TYR A 57 -6.03 -0.83 -9.20
C TYR A 57 -6.64 0.45 -8.64
N LEU A 58 -5.95 1.11 -7.71
CA LEU A 58 -6.40 2.37 -7.13
C LEU A 58 -6.24 3.55 -8.08
N SER A 59 -5.13 3.62 -8.84
CA SER A 59 -4.93 4.69 -9.83
C SER A 59 -5.98 4.68 -10.95
N ARG A 60 -6.64 3.55 -11.22
CA ARG A 60 -7.77 3.47 -12.16
C ARG A 60 -9.06 4.07 -11.60
N GLN A 61 -9.13 4.28 -10.30
CA GLN A 61 -10.26 4.89 -9.60
C GLN A 61 -9.94 6.37 -9.34
N GLU A 62 -9.45 7.06 -10.36
CA GLU A 62 -8.99 8.45 -10.25
C GLU A 62 -10.08 9.41 -9.78
N ALA A 63 -11.35 9.09 -10.02
CA ALA A 63 -12.47 9.84 -9.44
C ALA A 63 -12.46 9.77 -7.91
N THR A 64 -12.15 8.62 -7.31
CA THR A 64 -12.24 8.45 -5.85
C THR A 64 -10.91 8.73 -5.15
N TYR A 65 -9.79 8.39 -5.80
CA TYR A 65 -8.48 8.36 -5.15
C TYR A 65 -7.41 9.11 -5.94
N SER A 66 -6.57 9.81 -5.19
CA SER A 66 -5.26 10.30 -5.63
C SER A 66 -4.18 9.43 -4.99
N VAL A 67 -3.31 8.81 -5.78
CA VAL A 67 -2.32 7.83 -5.32
C VAL A 67 -0.91 8.29 -5.65
N TYR A 68 0.00 8.32 -4.67
CA TYR A 68 1.36 8.84 -4.84
C TYR A 68 2.42 7.89 -4.26
N TRP A 69 3.39 7.48 -5.08
CA TRP A 69 4.55 6.76 -4.58
C TRP A 69 5.42 7.66 -3.71
N ARG A 70 5.80 7.16 -2.53
CA ARG A 70 6.76 7.79 -1.63
C ARG A 70 8.18 7.32 -1.86
N ASN A 71 8.33 6.04 -2.17
CA ASN A 71 9.59 5.38 -2.49
C ASN A 71 9.28 4.09 -3.27
N GLU A 72 10.26 3.21 -3.45
CA GLU A 72 10.10 1.98 -4.24
C GLU A 72 9.17 0.93 -3.60
N THR A 73 8.86 1.08 -2.31
CA THR A 73 8.14 0.08 -1.50
C THR A 73 6.92 0.64 -0.80
N SER A 74 6.54 1.90 -1.02
CA SER A 74 5.37 2.49 -0.36
C SER A 74 4.73 3.62 -1.16
N PHE A 75 3.40 3.70 -1.06
CA PHE A 75 2.60 4.78 -1.63
C PHE A 75 1.50 5.23 -0.67
N GLU A 76 1.09 6.48 -0.80
CA GLU A 76 -0.01 7.09 -0.06
C GLU A 76 -1.25 7.21 -0.95
N VAL A 77 -2.42 7.14 -0.31
CA VAL A 77 -3.72 7.26 -0.97
C VAL A 77 -4.52 8.34 -0.27
N HIS A 78 -5.02 9.29 -1.05
CA HIS A 78 -5.84 10.39 -0.59
C HIS A 78 -7.20 10.34 -1.28
N GLU A 79 -8.23 10.90 -0.66
CA GLU A 79 -9.51 11.12 -1.31
C GLU A 79 -9.36 12.15 -2.43
N ASN A 80 -9.88 11.87 -3.62
CA ASN A 80 -9.97 12.88 -4.67
C ASN A 80 -11.24 13.72 -4.48
N ARG A 81 -11.10 14.85 -3.78
CA ARG A 81 -12.18 15.79 -3.48
C ARG A 81 -12.86 16.40 -4.71
N MET A 82 -12.30 16.29 -5.92
CA MET A 82 -12.99 16.76 -7.12
C MET A 82 -14.26 15.95 -7.46
N SER A 83 -14.40 14.74 -6.92
CA SER A 83 -15.61 13.93 -7.13
C SER A 83 -16.74 14.18 -6.14
N ASN A 84 -16.47 14.95 -5.08
CA ASN A 84 -17.50 15.33 -4.09
C ASN A 84 -18.22 16.65 -4.45
N CYS A 85 -17.93 17.22 -5.63
CA CYS A 85 -18.64 18.37 -6.19
C CYS A 85 -19.58 17.91 -7.32
N ALA A 86 -20.61 17.13 -7.00
CA ALA A 86 -21.70 16.77 -7.91
C ALA A 86 -23.04 16.84 -7.18
#